data_AF-A0A8X6H1A1-F1
#
_entry.id   AF-A0A8X6H1A1-F1
#
_cell.length_a   1.000
_cell.length_b   1.000
_cell.length_c   1.000
_cell.angle_alpha   90.00
_cell.angle_beta   90.00
_cell.angle_gamma   90.00
#
_symmetry.space_group_name_H-M   'P 1'
#
loop_
_entity.id
_entity.type
_entity.pdbx_description
1 polymer ?
#
loop_
_entity_poly.entity_id
_entity_poly.type
_entity_poly.pdbx_seq_one_letter_code
_entity_poly.pdbx_strand_id
1 'polypeptide(L)'
;MDDHLVHVAPVHLQSFPIQLELPYEKIRHEALDPFVRNDESCGVDLCSPKFYAVDPLQQVKIYTGLIFEFKAGWTAFLKDKSSVVTRKHLVVE
;
A
#
# COMPACT_ATOMS: atom_id res chain seq x y z
N MET A 1 -19.31 -1.98 -38.82
CA MET A 1 -19.36 -1.83 -37.35
C MET A 1 -17.98 -2.19 -36.90
N ASP A 2 -17.18 -1.17 -36.59
CA ASP A 2 -15.75 -1.31 -36.36
C ASP A 2 -15.51 -1.81 -34.94
N ASP A 3 -14.94 -3.01 -34.85
CA ASP A 3 -14.46 -3.59 -33.61
C ASP A 3 -13.21 -2.81 -33.17
N HIS A 4 -13.41 -1.81 -32.32
CA HIS A 4 -12.32 -1.14 -31.62
C HIS A 4 -11.74 -2.09 -30.56
N LEU A 5 -10.84 -2.97 -31.00
CA LEU A 5 -9.93 -3.71 -30.14
C LEU A 5 -9.05 -2.70 -29.39
N VAL A 6 -9.40 -2.45 -28.13
CA VAL A 6 -8.56 -1.70 -27.19
C VAL A 6 -7.33 -2.55 -26.91
N HIS A 7 -6.23 -2.24 -27.60
CA HIS A 7 -4.92 -2.78 -27.26
C HIS A 7 -4.50 -2.21 -25.90
N VAL A 8 -4.79 -2.95 -24.83
CA VAL A 8 -4.20 -2.69 -23.51
C VAL A 8 -2.73 -3.05 -23.62
N ALA A 9 -1.89 -2.03 -23.76
CA ALA A 9 -0.44 -2.20 -23.73
C ALA A 9 -0.03 -2.92 -22.42
N PRO A 10 0.87 -3.90 -22.47
CA PRO A 10 1.35 -4.56 -21.27
C PRO A 10 2.05 -3.53 -20.39
N VAL A 11 1.42 -3.21 -19.25
CA VAL A 11 2.02 -2.42 -18.19
C VAL A 11 3.24 -3.20 -17.71
N HIS A 12 4.43 -2.78 -18.14
CA HIS A 12 5.68 -3.27 -17.56
C HIS A 12 5.69 -2.82 -16.11
N LEU A 13 5.34 -3.73 -15.20
CA LEU A 13 5.51 -3.57 -13.77
C LEU A 13 7.02 -3.62 -13.47
N GLN A 14 7.73 -2.52 -13.72
CA GLN A 14 9.08 -2.37 -13.23
C GLN A 14 9.03 -2.04 -11.73
N SER A 15 9.32 -3.05 -10.91
CA SER A 15 9.58 -2.90 -9.49
C SER A 15 10.91 -2.17 -9.32
N PHE A 16 10.88 -0.85 -9.17
CA PHE A 16 12.08 -0.11 -8.78
C PHE A 16 12.30 -0.27 -7.27
N PRO A 17 13.56 -0.37 -6.81
CA PRO A 17 13.85 -0.25 -5.39
C PRO A 17 13.29 1.09 -4.89
N ILE A 18 12.37 1.03 -3.91
CA ILE A 18 11.75 2.23 -3.37
C ILE A 18 12.74 2.85 -2.38
N GLN A 19 13.66 3.68 -2.87
CA GLN A 19 14.09 4.80 -2.03
C GLN A 19 12.84 5.64 -1.79
N LEU A 20 12.57 6.01 -0.53
CA LEU A 20 11.33 6.68 -0.12
C LEU A 20 11.31 8.14 -0.64
N GLU A 21 11.26 8.30 -1.96
CA GLU A 21 11.09 9.56 -2.69
C GLU A 21 9.60 9.86 -2.95
N LEU A 22 8.69 9.07 -2.37
CA LEU A 22 7.25 9.28 -2.46
C LEU A 22 6.86 10.32 -1.40
N PRO A 23 6.46 11.55 -1.79
CA PRO A 23 6.04 12.56 -0.84
C PRO A 23 4.81 12.10 -0.06
N TYR A 24 4.79 12.40 1.24
CA TYR A 24 3.65 12.14 2.09
C TYR A 24 3.49 13.23 3.16
N GLU A 25 2.26 13.40 3.61
CA GLU A 25 1.89 14.30 4.70
C GLU A 25 1.24 13.51 5.84
N LYS A 26 1.61 13.83 7.08
CA LYS A 26 0.90 13.37 8.27
C LYS A 26 -0.26 14.30 8.57
N ILE A 27 -1.48 13.81 8.38
CA ILE A 27 -2.71 14.55 8.71
C ILE A 27 -3.20 14.29 10.15
N ARG A 28 -2.49 13.45 10.90
CA ARG A 28 -2.76 13.16 12.32
C ARG A 28 -1.46 13.14 13.10
N HIS A 29 -1.49 13.69 14.32
CA HIS A 29 -0.32 13.75 15.19
C HIS A 29 0.21 12.36 15.57
N GLU A 30 -0.68 11.37 15.73
CA GLU A 30 -0.30 9.99 16.05
C GLU A 30 0.19 9.16 14.84
N ALA A 31 0.19 9.73 13.62
CA ALA A 31 0.61 9.01 12.42
C ALA A 31 2.12 8.68 12.47
N LEU A 32 2.44 7.43 12.10
CA LEU A 32 3.81 6.93 12.08
C LEU A 32 4.39 7.08 10.68
N ASP A 33 5.70 7.35 10.61
CA ASP A 33 6.39 7.46 9.32
C ASP A 33 6.35 6.12 8.57
N PRO A 34 6.10 6.12 7.26
CA PRO A 34 6.24 4.94 6.43
C PRO A 34 7.69 4.43 6.44
N PHE A 35 7.85 3.11 6.39
CA PHE A 35 9.16 2.46 6.52
C PHE A 35 9.48 1.57 5.32
N VAL A 36 10.71 1.67 4.82
CA VAL A 36 11.25 0.74 3.82
C VAL A 36 12.24 -0.18 4.51
N ARG A 37 12.03 -1.50 4.41
CA ARG A 37 12.81 -2.48 5.16
C ARG A 37 14.28 -2.52 4.75
N ASN A 38 14.54 -2.44 3.45
CA ASN A 38 15.87 -2.38 2.86
C ASN A 38 15.75 -1.85 1.42
N ASP A 39 16.89 -1.55 0.81
CA ASP A 39 16.95 -1.00 -0.55
C ASP A 39 16.40 -1.96 -1.62
N GLU A 40 16.25 -3.25 -1.33
CA GLU A 40 15.66 -4.25 -2.25
C GLU A 40 14.14 -4.38 -2.10
N SER A 41 13.53 -3.62 -1.18
CA SER A 41 12.09 -3.74 -0.90
C SER A 41 11.25 -3.14 -2.03
N CYS A 42 10.34 -3.93 -2.57
CA CYS A 42 9.36 -3.50 -3.58
C CYS A 42 8.15 -2.74 -3.00
N GLY A 43 8.19 -2.37 -1.72
CA GLY A 43 7.04 -1.83 -1.01
C GLY A 43 7.43 -1.05 0.23
N VAL A 44 6.49 -0.25 0.68
CA VAL A 44 6.60 0.60 1.87
C VAL A 44 5.67 0.03 2.94
N ASP A 45 6.23 -0.29 4.11
CA ASP A 45 5.44 -0.71 5.27
C ASP A 45 4.66 0.48 5.84
N LEU A 46 3.36 0.27 6.09
CA LEU A 46 2.48 1.22 6.75
C LEU A 46 2.16 0.74 8.17
N CYS A 47 2.00 1.68 9.09
CA CYS A 47 1.67 1.38 10.48
C CYS A 47 0.32 1.96 10.86
N SER A 48 -0.44 1.18 11.64
CA SER A 48 -1.61 1.69 12.34
C SER A 48 -1.14 2.56 13.51
N PRO A 49 -1.72 3.76 13.71
CA PRO A 49 -1.37 4.59 14.85
C PRO A 49 -2.04 4.13 16.15
N LYS A 50 -2.97 3.16 16.08
CA LYS A 50 -3.77 2.66 17.21
C LYS A 50 -3.91 1.14 17.16
N PHE A 51 -4.25 0.56 18.31
CA PHE A 51 -4.59 -0.85 18.40
C PHE A 51 -6.03 -1.09 17.96
N TYR A 52 -6.24 -2.21 17.26
CA TYR A 52 -7.55 -2.66 16.82
C TYR A 52 -7.75 -4.10 17.26
N ALA A 53 -8.92 -4.38 17.84
CA ALA A 53 -9.43 -5.74 17.95
C ALA A 53 -10.22 -6.03 16.66
N VAL A 54 -9.94 -7.16 16.03
CA VAL A 54 -10.62 -7.62 14.82
C VAL A 54 -11.17 -8.99 15.11
N ASP A 55 -12.49 -9.11 15.19
CA ASP A 55 -13.12 -10.40 15.39
C ASP A 55 -13.06 -11.24 14.11
N PRO A 56 -13.13 -12.58 14.21
CA PRO A 56 -13.13 -13.44 13.03
C PRO A 56 -14.23 -13.02 12.03
N LEU A 57 -13.87 -12.96 10.75
CA LEU A 57 -14.74 -12.56 9.64
C LEU A 57 -15.20 -11.09 9.65
N GLN A 58 -14.71 -10.28 10.59
CA GLN A 58 -15.02 -8.85 10.61
C GLN A 58 -14.09 -8.07 9.69
N GLN A 59 -14.66 -7.15 8.92
CA GLN A 59 -13.92 -6.11 8.21
C GLN A 59 -13.74 -4.89 9.10
N VAL A 60 -12.52 -4.37 9.19
CA VAL A 60 -12.20 -3.16 9.96
C VAL A 60 -11.39 -2.21 9.09
N LYS A 61 -11.85 -0.96 8.98
CA LYS A 61 -11.12 0.09 8.29
C LYS A 61 -10.10 0.73 9.24
N ILE A 62 -8.82 0.55 8.92
CA ILE A 62 -7.70 1.13 9.66
C ILE A 62 -7.22 2.38 8.94
N TYR A 63 -7.07 3.49 9.67
CA TYR A 63 -6.60 4.77 9.14
C TYR A 63 -5.16 5.02 9.58
N THR A 64 -4.22 5.08 8.64
CA THR A 64 -2.78 5.35 8.90
C THR A 64 -2.52 6.79 9.31
N GLY A 65 -3.38 7.73 8.89
CA GLY A 65 -3.18 9.17 9.11
C GLY A 65 -2.16 9.80 8.16
N LEU A 66 -1.89 9.13 7.03
CA LEU A 66 -0.99 9.60 5.97
C LEU A 66 -1.77 9.92 4.69
N ILE A 67 -1.38 10.98 4.00
CA ILE A 67 -1.75 11.26 2.61
C ILE A 67 -0.48 11.11 1.78
N PHE A 68 -0.54 10.37 0.67
CA PHE A 68 0.56 10.20 -0.28
C PHE A 68 0.25 10.96 -1.57
N GLU A 69 1.27 11.59 -2.14
CA GLU A 69 1.19 12.23 -3.45
C GLU A 69 1.91 11.39 -4.50
N PHE A 70 1.15 10.80 -5.41
CA PHE A 70 1.72 9.99 -6.49
C PHE A 70 2.09 10.85 -7.69
N LYS A 71 3.30 10.65 -8.23
CA LYS A 71 3.75 11.28 -9.48
C LYS A 71 2.81 10.85 -10.63
N ALA A 72 2.62 11.73 -11.61
CA ALA A 72 1.78 11.41 -12.77
C ALA A 72 2.26 10.12 -13.47
N GLY A 73 1.31 9.24 -13.82
CA GLY A 73 1.60 7.93 -14.41
C GLY A 73 1.94 6.82 -13.41
N TRP A 74 2.02 7.13 -12.11
CA TRP A 74 2.21 6.14 -11.06
C TRP A 74 0.88 5.80 -10.38
N THR A 75 0.74 4.54 -10.00
CA THR A 75 -0.30 4.05 -9.10
C THR A 75 0.34 3.23 -7.99
N ALA A 76 -0.36 3.08 -6.88
CA ALA A 76 0.07 2.24 -5.78
C ALA A 76 -0.98 1.17 -5.49
N PHE A 77 -0.49 0.02 -5.02
CA PHE A 77 -1.32 -1.07 -4.55
C PHE A 77 -1.14 -1.19 -3.04
N LEU A 78 -2.24 -1.11 -2.30
CA LEU A 78 -2.23 -1.55 -0.91
C LEU A 78 -2.21 -3.08 -0.90
N LYS A 79 -1.20 -3.67 -0.26
CA LYS A 79 -0.99 -5.11 -0.23
C LYS A 79 -0.82 -5.61 1.20
N ASP A 80 -1.19 -6.86 1.39
CA ASP A 80 -0.98 -7.54 2.66
C ASP A 80 0.51 -7.75 2.94
N LYS A 81 0.85 -7.80 4.23
CA LYS A 81 2.16 -8.24 4.68
C LYS A 81 2.09 -9.75 4.93
N SER A 82 2.86 -10.53 4.17
CA SER A 82 2.81 -12.00 4.22
C SER A 82 2.90 -12.60 5.63
N SER A 83 3.74 -12.02 6.50
CA SER A 83 3.85 -12.45 7.91
C SER A 83 2.59 -12.20 8.74
N VAL A 84 1.80 -11.17 8.41
CA VAL A 84 0.54 -10.84 9.08
C VAL A 84 -0.55 -11.80 8.60
N VAL A 85 -0.62 -12.09 7.31
CA VAL A 85 -1.56 -13.10 6.77
C VAL A 85 -1.28 -14.47 7.38
N THR A 86 -0.03 -14.93 7.32
CA THR A 86 0.33 -16.30 7.75
C THR A 86 0.20 -16.52 9.26
N ARG A 87 0.45 -15.50 10.08
CA ARG A 87 0.45 -15.64 11.55
C ARG A 87 -0.83 -15.14 12.23
N LYS A 88 -1.58 -14.26 11.59
CA LYS A 88 -2.76 -13.60 12.17
C LYS A 88 -4.03 -13.76 11.33
N HIS A 89 -3.93 -14.33 10.12
CA HIS A 89 -5.06 -14.50 9.21
C HIS A 89 -5.79 -13.19 8.88
N LEU A 90 -5.08 -12.06 8.98
CA LEU A 90 -5.58 -10.74 8.59
C LEU A 90 -5.15 -10.47 7.16
N VAL A 91 -6.12 -10.13 6.31
CA VAL A 91 -5.93 -9.81 4.90
C VAL A 91 -6.35 -8.38 4.62
N VAL A 92 -5.75 -7.78 3.60
CA VAL A 92 -6.21 -6.50 3.05
C VAL A 92 -7.24 -6.82 1.97
N GLU A 93 -8.40 -6.16 2.04
CA GLU A 93 -9.47 -6.22 1.03
C GLU A 93 -9.61 -4.89 0.28
#